data_AF-A0A9D1S1E5-F1
#
_entry.id   AF-A0A9D1S1E5-F1
#
_cell.length_a   1.000
_cell.length_b   1.000
_cell.length_c   1.000
_cell.angle_alpha   90.00
_cell.angle_beta   90.00
_cell.angle_gamma   90.00
#
_symmetry.space_group_name_H-M   'P 1'
#
loop_
_entity.id
_entity.type
_entity.pdbx_description
1 polymer ?
#
loop_
_entity_poly.entity_id
_entity_poly.type
_entity_poly.pdbx_seq_one_letter_code
_entity_poly.pdbx_strand_id
1 'polypeptide(L)'
;MKAFLTPERLRYNAPVFVCLVLIAVLLLIPTGFEGAMQYQEADPCTALVQAVDNTAIIDTGLVRAGEQLCTLVLQGGRFDGQTVTGVNMLNG
;
A
#
# COMPACT_ATOMS: atom_id res chain seq x y z
N MET A 1 30.67 -32.81 -11.41
CA MET A 1 29.43 -32.11 -11.82
C MET A 1 28.70 -32.79 -13.01
N LYS A 2 28.70 -34.13 -13.14
CA LYS A 2 28.03 -34.83 -14.27
C LYS A 2 26.80 -35.68 -13.87
N ALA A 3 26.36 -35.62 -12.61
CA ALA A 3 25.30 -36.49 -12.09
C ALA A 3 23.87 -35.90 -12.13
N PHE A 4 23.70 -34.64 -12.55
CA PHE A 4 22.40 -33.96 -12.51
C PHE A 4 21.59 -34.01 -13.81
N LEU A 5 22.21 -34.35 -14.96
CA LEU A 5 21.56 -34.33 -16.28
C LEU A 5 21.42 -35.73 -16.90
N THR A 6 21.01 -36.74 -16.12
CA THR A 6 20.54 -37.99 -16.74
C THR A 6 19.14 -37.79 -17.33
N PRO A 7 18.83 -38.36 -18.52
CA PRO A 7 17.56 -38.12 -19.22
C PRO A 7 16.33 -38.54 -18.41
N GLU A 8 16.46 -39.55 -17.55
CA GLU A 8 15.39 -39.97 -16.63
C GLU A 8 15.09 -38.94 -15.54
N ARG A 9 16.13 -38.36 -14.91
CA ARG A 9 15.97 -37.29 -13.90
C ARG A 9 15.43 -36.01 -14.52
N LEU A 10 15.79 -35.71 -15.77
CA LEU A 10 15.27 -34.56 -16.49
C LEU A 10 13.77 -34.72 -16.79
N ARG A 11 13.32 -35.91 -17.19
CA ARG A 11 11.90 -36.20 -17.40
C ARG A 11 11.09 -36.19 -16.10
N TYR A 12 11.65 -36.74 -15.02
CA TYR A 12 11.02 -36.72 -13.70
C TYR A 12 10.81 -35.30 -13.16
N ASN A 13 11.82 -34.43 -13.32
CA ASN A 13 11.77 -33.04 -12.85
C ASN A 13 11.21 -32.05 -13.88
N ALA A 14 10.78 -32.50 -15.06
CA ALA A 14 10.27 -31.64 -16.12
C ALA A 14 9.16 -30.67 -15.65
N PRO A 15 8.17 -31.08 -14.82
CA PRO A 15 7.16 -30.15 -14.30
C PRO A 15 7.76 -29.02 -13.47
N VAL A 16 8.79 -29.32 -12.66
CA VAL A 16 9.48 -28.30 -11.84
C VAL A 16 10.17 -27.28 -12.73
N PHE A 17 10.84 -27.73 -13.79
CA PHE A 17 11.46 -26.81 -14.75
C PHE A 17 10.45 -25.93 -15.47
N VAL A 18 9.28 -26.48 -15.85
CA VAL A 18 8.19 -25.69 -16.44
C VAL A 18 7.68 -24.64 -15.45
N CYS A 19 7.46 -25.01 -14.18
CA CYS A 19 7.06 -24.06 -13.15
C CYS A 19 8.10 -22.96 -12.93
N LEU A 20 9.40 -23.31 -12.89
CA LEU A 20 10.48 -22.32 -12.76
C LEU A 20 10.51 -21.35 -13.95
N VAL A 21 10.29 -21.85 -15.16
CA VAL A 21 10.18 -20.98 -16.36
C VAL A 21 8.97 -20.05 -16.25
N LEU A 22 7.81 -20.56 -15.84
CA LEU A 22 6.61 -19.72 -15.64
C LEU A 22 6.82 -18.66 -14.55
N ILE A 23 7.46 -19.01 -13.44
CA ILE A 23 7.81 -18.04 -12.39
C ILE A 23 8.75 -16.96 -12.94
N ALA A 24 9.79 -17.34 -13.68
CA ALA A 24 10.72 -16.39 -14.29
C ALA A 24 10.00 -15.46 -15.28
N VAL A 25 9.07 -15.99 -16.08
CA VAL A 25 8.24 -15.19 -16.98
C VAL A 25 7.37 -14.22 -16.19
N LEU A 26 6.69 -14.67 -15.12
CA LEU A 26 5.86 -13.80 -14.29
C LEU A 26 6.65 -12.69 -13.59
N LEU A 27 7.90 -12.96 -13.18
CA LEU A 27 8.79 -11.96 -12.59
C LEU A 27 9.22 -10.88 -13.60
N LEU A 28 9.31 -11.23 -14.88
CA LEU A 28 9.71 -10.31 -15.95
C LEU A 28 8.53 -9.57 -16.58
N ILE A 29 7.32 -10.09 -16.44
CA ILE A 29 6.11 -9.43 -16.94
C ILE A 29 5.83 -8.22 -16.04
N PRO A 30 5.78 -7.00 -16.60
CA PRO A 30 5.35 -5.83 -15.85
C PRO A 30 3.90 -6.05 -15.42
N THR A 31 3.65 -5.88 -14.13
CA THR A 31 2.36 -6.06 -13.48
C THR A 31 1.40 -4.91 -13.76
N GLY A 32 1.91 -3.76 -14.21
CA GLY A 32 1.16 -2.52 -14.36
C GLY A 32 0.97 -1.77 -13.03
N PHE A 33 1.43 -2.36 -11.91
CA PHE A 33 1.39 -1.76 -10.58
C PHE A 33 2.70 -1.07 -10.18
N GLU A 34 3.74 -1.13 -11.03
CA GLU A 34 5.05 -0.53 -10.75
C GLU A 34 4.96 0.99 -10.52
N GLY A 35 4.02 1.65 -11.20
CA GLY A 35 3.73 3.08 -11.04
C GLY A 35 2.51 3.39 -10.16
N ALA A 36 1.77 2.37 -9.70
CA ALA A 36 0.55 2.54 -8.90
C ALA A 36 0.83 2.84 -7.41
N MET A 37 2.04 3.32 -7.10
CA MET A 37 2.34 3.85 -5.77
C MET A 37 1.60 5.19 -5.62
N GLN A 38 0.41 5.12 -5.03
CA GLN A 38 -0.31 6.31 -4.57
C GLN A 38 0.60 7.07 -3.59
N TYR A 39 0.66 8.41 -3.71
CA TYR A 39 1.44 9.30 -2.84
C TYR A 39 2.96 9.40 -3.10
N GLN A 40 3.48 9.05 -4.29
CA GLN A 40 4.91 9.28 -4.61
C GLN A 40 5.36 10.74 -4.48
N GLU A 41 4.47 11.69 -4.78
CA GLU A 41 4.73 13.13 -4.65
C GLU A 41 4.32 13.68 -3.27
N ALA A 42 3.75 12.84 -2.39
CA ALA A 42 3.39 13.27 -1.06
C ALA A 42 4.59 13.12 -0.12
N ASP A 43 4.73 14.09 0.77
CA ASP A 43 5.76 14.07 1.80
C ASP A 43 5.20 13.39 3.06
N PRO A 44 5.63 12.15 3.40
CA PRO A 44 5.18 11.49 4.61
C PRO A 44 5.75 12.22 5.83
N CYS A 45 4.88 12.90 6.58
CA CYS A 45 5.26 13.61 7.79
C CYS A 45 4.27 13.35 8.92
N THR A 46 4.74 13.54 10.16
CA THR A 46 3.87 13.54 11.34
C THR A 46 3.11 14.86 11.40
N ALA A 47 1.87 14.81 11.87
CA ALA A 47 1.06 16.01 12.11
C ALA A 47 0.35 15.91 13.47
N LEU A 48 0.20 17.05 14.14
CA LEU A 48 -0.53 17.18 15.40
C LEU A 48 -1.95 17.67 15.14
N VAL A 49 -2.95 16.97 15.66
CA VAL A 49 -4.36 17.41 15.61
C VAL A 49 -4.58 18.51 16.64
N GLN A 50 -4.97 19.71 16.21
CA GLN A 50 -5.30 20.83 17.08
C GLN A 50 -6.80 20.93 17.38
N ALA A 51 -7.64 20.67 16.37
CA ALA A 51 -9.08 20.78 16.48
C ALA A 51 -9.77 19.79 15.54
N VAL A 52 -11.03 19.49 15.85
CA VAL A 52 -11.86 18.52 15.12
C VAL A 52 -13.26 19.08 14.95
N ASP A 53 -13.80 18.99 13.74
CA ASP A 53 -15.20 19.23 13.41
C ASP A 53 -15.89 17.90 13.03
N ASN A 54 -16.96 17.60 13.76
CA ASN A 54 -17.73 16.37 13.70
C ASN A 54 -19.10 16.55 13.04
N THR A 55 -19.38 17.71 12.44
CA THR A 55 -20.71 18.06 11.93
C THR A 55 -21.20 17.12 10.83
N ALA A 56 -20.28 16.51 10.06
CA ALA A 56 -20.60 15.55 9.01
C ALA A 56 -20.66 14.09 9.50
N ILE A 57 -20.50 13.83 10.80
CA ILE A 57 -20.58 12.48 11.37
C ILE A 57 -22.04 12.15 11.69
N ILE A 58 -22.47 10.98 11.21
CA ILE A 58 -23.73 10.35 11.60
C ILE A 58 -23.43 9.36 12.72
N ASP A 59 -24.04 9.62 13.87
CA ASP A 59 -23.93 8.76 15.06
C ASP A 59 -25.27 8.04 15.30
N THR A 60 -25.23 6.72 15.31
CA THR A 60 -26.40 5.87 15.57
C THR A 60 -26.44 5.31 16.99
N GLY A 61 -25.44 5.63 17.83
CA GLY A 61 -25.23 5.03 19.14
C GLY A 61 -24.51 3.68 19.12
N LEU A 62 -24.48 2.99 17.97
CA LEU A 62 -23.70 1.76 17.76
C LEU A 62 -22.50 2.00 16.85
N VAL A 63 -22.73 2.72 15.76
CA VAL A 63 -21.73 3.04 14.74
C VAL A 63 -21.63 4.54 14.51
N ARG A 64 -20.42 5.01 14.20
CA ARG A 64 -20.11 6.39 13.81
C ARG A 64 -19.50 6.38 12.42
N ALA A 65 -20.18 7.02 11.48
CA ALA A 65 -19.74 7.07 10.09
C ALA A 65 -19.78 8.51 9.54
N GLY A 66 -18.83 8.85 8.68
CA GLY A 66 -18.75 10.15 8.02
C GLY A 66 -17.38 10.81 8.14
N GLU A 67 -17.27 11.99 7.52
CA GLU A 67 -16.05 12.77 7.50
C GLU A 67 -15.87 13.52 8.81
N GLN A 68 -14.74 13.28 9.48
CA GLN A 68 -14.26 14.10 10.56
C GLN A 68 -13.18 15.05 10.03
N LEU A 69 -13.48 16.35 9.99
CA LEU A 69 -12.52 17.37 9.55
C LEU A 69 -11.57 17.70 10.71
N CYS A 70 -10.28 17.53 10.48
CA CYS A 70 -9.22 17.78 11.46
C CYS A 70 -8.42 19.01 11.06
N THR A 71 -8.23 19.95 11.97
CA THR A 71 -7.21 21.00 11.83
C THR A 71 -5.90 20.44 12.36
N LEU A 72 -4.88 20.38 11.51
CA LEU A 72 -3.61 19.72 11.76
C LEU A 72 -2.46 20.73 11.68
N VAL A 73 -1.42 20.55 12.49
CA VAL A 73 -0.11 21.20 12.29
C VAL A 73 0.91 20.17 11.90
N LEU A 74 1.52 20.35 10.73
CA LEU A 74 2.57 19.47 10.22
C LEU A 74 3.84 19.63 11.08
N GLN A 75 4.52 18.53 11.39
CA GLN A 75 5.71 18.46 12.27
C GLN A 75 6.95 17.94 11.53
N GLY A 76 7.01 18.09 10.21
CA GLY A 76 8.14 17.68 9.40
C GLY A 76 7.94 17.89 7.91
N GLY A 77 8.95 17.50 7.14
CA GLY A 77 8.92 17.62 5.69
C GLY A 77 9.01 19.07 5.20
N ARG A 78 8.64 19.28 3.93
CA ARG A 78 8.71 20.59 3.25
C ARG A 78 7.77 21.64 3.84
N PHE A 79 6.75 21.21 4.58
CA PHE A 79 5.66 22.06 5.06
C PHE A 79 5.59 22.12 6.60
N ASP A 80 6.70 21.84 7.28
CA ASP A 80 6.77 21.87 8.74
C ASP A 80 6.23 23.18 9.34
N GLY A 81 5.44 23.05 10.42
CA GLY A 81 4.78 24.15 11.12
C GLY A 81 3.51 24.71 10.45
N GLN A 82 3.12 24.24 9.26
CA GLN A 82 1.91 24.72 8.59
C GLN A 82 0.64 24.10 9.19
N THR A 83 -0.38 24.95 9.37
CA THR A 83 -1.73 24.50 9.73
C THR A 83 -2.51 24.16 8.47
N VAL A 84 -3.03 22.93 8.39
CA VAL A 84 -3.79 22.41 7.24
C VAL A 84 -5.06 21.70 7.71
N THR A 85 -6.01 21.51 6.79
CA THR A 85 -7.20 20.69 7.04
C THR A 85 -6.98 19.28 6.51
N GLY A 86 -7.16 18.27 7.35
CA GLY A 86 -7.16 16.86 6.99
C GLY A 86 -8.51 16.20 7.24
N VAL A 87 -8.75 15.05 6.62
CA VAL A 87 -9.98 14.27 6.79
C VAL A 87 -9.66 12.95 7.47
N ASN A 88 -10.34 12.65 8.57
CA ASN A 88 -10.40 11.32 9.16
C ASN A 88 -11.75 10.70 8.83
N MET A 89 -11.78 9.75 7.90
CA MET A 89 -13.03 9.09 7.51
C MET A 89 -13.39 8.00 8.54
N LEU A 90 -14.51 8.20 9.24
CA LEU A 90 -15.06 7.19 10.15
C LEU A 90 -15.96 6.24 9.35
N ASN A 91 -15.72 4.94 9.48
CA ASN A 91 -16.44 3.90 8.73
C ASN A 91 -17.03 2.81 9.63
N GLY A 92 -17.19 3.07 10.94
CA GLY A 92 -17.58 2.06 11.93
C GLY A 92 -17.82 2.64 13.29
#